data_AF-A0A7J9KQ19-F1
#
_entry.id   AF-A0A7J9KQ19-F1
#
_cell.length_a   1.000
_cell.length_b   1.000
_cell.length_c   1.000
_cell.angle_alpha   90.00
_cell.angle_beta   90.00
_cell.angle_gamma   90.00
#
_symmetry.space_group_name_H-M   'P 1'
#
loop_
_entity.id
_entity.type
_entity.pdbx_description
1 polymer ?
#
loop_
_entity_poly.entity_id
_entity_poly.type
_entity_poly.pdbx_seq_one_letter_code
_entity_poly.pdbx_strand_id
1 'polypeptide(L)'
;MAKDVEVGGEFQAKDYHDPPPAPLVDAQELTQWSFYRAIIAEFIATLLFLYITVLTVIGYKSQVDPDKGGQDCDGVGILGIAWAFGGMIFILVYCTAGISGGHINPAVTFGLFLARKVSLVRAILYM
;
A
#
# COMPACT_ATOMS: atom_id res chain seq x y z
N MET A 1 12.40 22.14 -55.18
CA MET A 1 11.36 21.12 -54.95
C MET A 1 10.82 21.33 -53.56
N ALA A 2 9.54 21.71 -53.45
CA ALA A 2 8.83 21.74 -52.19
C ALA A 2 8.54 20.30 -51.73
N LYS A 3 8.75 20.01 -50.45
CA LYS A 3 7.77 19.28 -49.64
C LYS A 3 8.11 19.38 -48.16
N ASP A 4 7.24 20.07 -47.45
CA ASP A 4 7.05 20.02 -46.00
C ASP A 4 6.78 18.58 -45.57
N VAL A 5 7.39 18.18 -44.45
CA VAL A 5 6.83 17.13 -43.58
C VAL A 5 7.08 17.58 -42.14
N GLU A 6 6.23 18.51 -41.68
CA GLU A 6 5.84 18.52 -40.28
C GLU A 6 5.06 17.22 -40.00
N VAL A 7 5.60 16.36 -39.15
CA VAL A 7 4.77 15.39 -38.42
C VAL A 7 5.11 15.61 -36.96
N GLY A 8 4.39 16.57 -36.37
CA GLY A 8 4.20 16.60 -34.93
C GLY A 8 3.59 15.25 -34.53
N GLY A 9 4.34 14.48 -33.74
CA GLY A 9 3.81 13.26 -33.15
C GLY A 9 2.61 13.64 -32.29
N GLU A 10 1.41 13.29 -32.75
CA GLU A 10 0.22 13.28 -31.92
C GLU A 10 0.52 12.38 -30.72
N PHE A 11 0.73 12.98 -29.54
CA PHE A 11 0.70 12.25 -28.29
C PHE A 11 -0.68 11.61 -28.18
N GLN A 12 -0.74 10.28 -28.34
CA GLN A 12 -1.95 9.50 -28.04
C GLN A 12 -2.53 10.00 -26.72
N ALA A 13 -3.80 10.41 -26.75
CA ALA A 13 -4.52 10.79 -25.54
C ALA A 13 -4.40 9.65 -24.53
N LYS A 14 -3.96 9.95 -23.30
CA LYS A 14 -3.84 8.95 -22.24
C LYS A 14 -5.22 8.33 -21.99
N ASP A 15 -5.33 7.00 -22.05
CA ASP A 15 -6.56 6.27 -21.71
C ASP A 15 -6.99 6.49 -20.24
N TYR A 16 -6.04 6.89 -19.38
CA TYR A 16 -6.31 7.25 -17.99
C TYR A 16 -6.39 8.77 -17.83
N HIS A 17 -7.57 9.23 -17.43
CA HIS A 17 -7.78 10.57 -16.92
C HIS A 17 -7.84 10.54 -15.40
N ASP A 18 -7.02 11.38 -14.77
CA ASP A 18 -7.05 11.56 -13.33
C ASP A 18 -8.46 12.01 -12.89
N PRO A 19 -9.03 11.42 -11.83
CA PRO A 19 -10.25 11.93 -11.25
C PRO A 19 -10.01 13.35 -10.71
N PRO A 20 -11.07 14.17 -10.62
CA PRO A 20 -10.97 15.50 -10.03
C PRO A 20 -10.43 15.41 -8.60
N PRO A 21 -9.74 16.46 -8.10
CA PRO A 21 -9.23 16.49 -6.74
C PRO A 21 -10.34 16.19 -5.72
N ALA A 22 -10.07 15.29 -4.78
CA ALA A 22 -11.02 14.91 -3.74
C ALA A 22 -11.42 16.17 -2.93
N PRO A 23 -12.68 16.30 -2.48
CA PRO A 23 -13.05 17.33 -1.50
C PRO A 23 -12.16 17.22 -0.25
N LEU A 24 -11.79 18.35 0.37
CA LEU A 24 -10.96 18.31 1.59
C LEU A 24 -11.70 17.58 2.72
N VAL A 25 -12.99 17.86 2.86
CA VAL A 25 -13.88 17.22 3.82
C VAL A 25 -15.07 16.69 3.03
N ASP A 26 -15.32 15.39 3.13
CA ASP A 26 -16.45 14.71 2.51
C ASP A 26 -17.14 13.84 3.57
N ALA A 27 -18.09 14.44 4.29
CA ALA A 27 -18.80 13.76 5.38
C ALA A 27 -19.81 12.72 4.86
N GLN A 28 -20.19 12.83 3.59
CA GLN A 28 -21.11 11.92 2.93
C GLN A 28 -20.52 10.50 2.83
N GLU A 29 -19.19 10.35 2.86
CA GLU A 29 -18.54 9.03 2.90
C GLU A 29 -18.96 8.21 4.13
N LEU A 30 -19.30 8.85 5.25
CA LEU A 30 -19.74 8.17 6.48
C LEU A 30 -21.08 7.45 6.31
N THR A 31 -21.88 7.81 5.32
CA THR A 31 -23.16 7.12 5.04
C THR A 31 -22.98 5.94 4.08
N GLN A 32 -21.79 5.75 3.50
CA GLN A 32 -21.55 4.76 2.46
C GLN A 32 -21.07 3.43 3.04
N TRP A 33 -21.73 2.33 2.70
CA TRP A 33 -21.31 1.00 3.13
C TRP A 33 -19.94 0.58 2.57
N SER A 34 -19.62 1.01 1.35
CA SER A 34 -18.32 0.79 0.72
C SER A 34 -17.18 1.39 1.54
N PHE A 35 -17.42 2.50 2.25
CA PHE A 35 -16.43 3.14 3.08
C PHE A 35 -16.05 2.28 4.30
N TYR A 36 -17.03 1.74 5.01
CA TYR A 36 -16.77 0.82 6.13
C TYR A 36 -16.06 -0.46 5.67
N ARG A 37 -16.43 -1.01 4.50
CA ARG A 37 -15.72 -2.15 3.91
C ARG A 37 -14.24 -1.82 3.64
N ALA A 38 -13.95 -0.60 3.20
CA ALA A 38 -12.59 -0.14 2.97
C ALA A 38 -11.78 0.00 4.27
N ILE A 39 -12.38 0.57 5.32
CA ILE A 39 -11.75 0.69 6.64
C ILE A 39 -11.42 -0.70 7.21
N ILE A 40 -12.37 -1.64 7.14
CA ILE A 40 -12.14 -3.03 7.57
C ILE A 40 -11.02 -3.68 6.75
N ALA A 41 -10.97 -3.43 5.44
CA ALA A 41 -9.90 -3.96 4.60
C ALA A 41 -8.51 -3.45 5.02
N GLU A 42 -8.36 -2.15 5.29
CA GLU A 42 -7.10 -1.56 5.80
C GLU A 42 -6.72 -2.13 7.17
N PHE A 43 -7.68 -2.29 8.09
CA PHE A 43 -7.45 -2.88 9.40
C PHE A 43 -6.99 -4.35 9.31
N ILE A 44 -7.67 -5.17 8.50
CA ILE A 44 -7.30 -6.59 8.34
C ILE A 44 -5.95 -6.71 7.61
N ALA A 45 -5.69 -5.88 6.59
CA ALA A 45 -4.43 -5.90 5.88
C ALA A 45 -3.25 -5.54 6.79
N THR A 46 -3.38 -4.48 7.59
CA THR A 46 -2.35 -4.08 8.57
C THR A 46 -2.13 -5.12 9.66
N LEU A 47 -3.20 -5.74 10.16
CA LEU A 47 -3.12 -6.86 11.11
C LEU A 47 -2.31 -8.03 10.53
N LEU A 48 -2.65 -8.47 9.32
CA LEU A 48 -1.96 -9.58 8.65
C LEU A 48 -0.50 -9.22 8.32
N PHE A 49 -0.27 -7.98 7.86
CA PHE A 49 1.06 -7.47 7.57
C PHE A 49 1.96 -7.55 8.80
N LEU A 50 1.53 -7.00 9.94
CA LEU A 50 2.32 -7.04 11.16
C LEU A 50 2.45 -8.45 11.73
N TYR A 51 1.37 -9.25 11.70
CA TYR A 51 1.42 -10.63 12.17
C TYR A 51 2.51 -11.43 11.46
N ILE A 52 2.50 -11.45 10.12
CA ILE A 52 3.47 -12.24 9.34
C ILE A 52 4.89 -11.69 9.49
N THR A 53 5.07 -10.36 9.35
CA THR A 53 6.40 -9.75 9.36
C THR A 53 7.06 -9.83 10.73
N VAL A 54 6.34 -9.47 11.80
CA VAL A 54 6.88 -9.52 13.16
C VAL A 54 7.12 -10.95 13.61
N LEU A 55 6.22 -11.89 13.28
CA LEU A 55 6.44 -13.31 13.58
C LEU A 55 7.68 -13.85 12.86
N THR A 56 7.93 -13.44 11.61
CA THR A 56 9.15 -13.81 10.87
C THR A 56 10.41 -13.26 11.56
N VAL A 57 10.37 -12.00 12.01
CA VAL A 57 11.49 -11.38 12.74
C VAL A 57 11.77 -12.09 14.06
N ILE A 58 10.74 -12.38 14.85
CA ILE A 58 10.88 -13.09 16.13
C ILE A 58 11.34 -14.53 15.91
N GLY A 59 10.78 -15.21 14.90
CA GLY A 59 11.16 -16.57 14.53
C GLY A 59 12.63 -16.66 14.15
N TYR A 60 13.10 -15.78 13.25
CA TYR A 60 14.51 -15.69 12.88
C TYR A 60 15.39 -15.43 14.11
N LYS A 61 15.05 -14.42 14.93
CA LYS A 61 15.82 -14.10 16.14
C LYS A 61 15.91 -15.29 17.09
N SER A 62 14.85 -16.09 17.22
CA SER A 62 14.88 -17.27 18.09
C SER A 62 15.68 -18.43 17.49
N GLN A 63 15.82 -18.52 16.16
CA GLN A 63 16.59 -19.58 15.50
C GLN A 63 18.10 -19.33 15.59
N VAL A 64 18.53 -18.07 15.57
CA VAL A 64 19.95 -17.71 15.63
C VAL A 64 20.44 -17.40 17.06
N ASP A 65 19.58 -17.54 18.07
CA ASP A 65 19.88 -17.22 19.47
C ASP A 65 20.86 -18.24 20.08
N PRO A 66 22.11 -17.85 20.39
CA PRO A 66 23.11 -18.78 20.93
C PRO A 66 22.70 -19.39 22.28
N ASP A 67 21.95 -18.64 23.10
CA ASP A 67 21.50 -19.08 24.43
C ASP A 67 20.43 -20.19 24.34
N LYS A 68 19.81 -20.34 23.16
CA LYS A 68 18.84 -21.41 22.86
C LYS A 68 19.42 -22.52 21.98
N GLY A 69 20.74 -22.53 21.79
CA GLY A 69 21.43 -23.49 20.91
C GLY A 69 21.31 -23.18 19.42
N GLY A 70 20.93 -21.95 19.07
CA GLY A 70 20.89 -21.46 17.69
C GLY A 70 22.28 -21.32 17.08
N GLN A 71 22.36 -21.38 15.75
CA GLN A 71 23.60 -21.19 14.99
C GLN A 71 23.51 -19.95 14.10
N ASP A 72 24.66 -19.27 13.97
CA ASP A 72 24.81 -18.21 12.99
C ASP A 72 24.53 -18.75 11.59
N CYS A 73 23.83 -17.95 10.78
CA CYS A 73 23.36 -18.28 9.43
C CYS A 73 22.22 -19.31 9.32
N ASP A 74 21.64 -19.78 10.44
CA ASP A 74 20.42 -20.60 10.40
C ASP A 74 19.15 -19.77 10.12
N GLY A 75 18.06 -20.43 9.74
CA GLY A 75 16.76 -19.81 9.50
C GLY A 75 16.63 -19.07 8.16
N VAL A 76 15.71 -18.11 8.10
CA VAL A 76 15.38 -17.37 6.87
C VAL A 76 16.39 -16.27 6.52
N GLY A 77 17.30 -15.93 7.44
CA GLY A 77 18.23 -14.82 7.31
C GLY A 77 17.55 -13.44 7.28
N ILE A 78 18.37 -12.39 7.31
CA ILE A 78 17.88 -11.00 7.17
C ILE A 78 17.25 -10.78 5.78
N LEU A 79 17.73 -11.49 4.75
CA LEU A 79 17.13 -11.48 3.42
C LEU A 79 15.68 -11.99 3.44
N GLY A 80 15.40 -13.08 4.16
CA GLY A 80 14.05 -13.61 4.31
C GLY A 80 13.12 -12.66 5.06
N ILE A 81 13.63 -11.94 6.06
CA ILE A 81 12.88 -10.86 6.72
C ILE A 81 12.51 -9.78 5.69
N ALA A 82 13.46 -9.31 4.88
CA ALA A 82 13.19 -8.31 3.86
C ALA A 82 12.14 -8.78 2.84
N TRP A 83 12.19 -10.06 2.43
CA TRP A 83 11.16 -10.69 1.60
C TRP A 83 9.79 -10.73 2.27
N ALA A 84 9.71 -10.99 3.58
CA ALA A 84 8.43 -10.99 4.29
C ALA A 84 7.78 -9.59 4.27
N PHE A 85 8.55 -8.52 4.51
CA PHE A 85 8.03 -7.15 4.44
C PHE A 85 7.58 -6.77 3.03
N GLY A 86 8.47 -6.91 2.03
CA GLY A 86 8.15 -6.53 0.65
C GLY A 86 7.06 -7.40 0.03
N GLY A 87 7.14 -8.71 0.21
CA GLY A 87 6.17 -9.67 -0.31
C GLY A 87 4.78 -9.49 0.28
N MET A 88 4.67 -9.25 1.60
CA MET A 88 3.36 -9.00 2.22
C MET A 88 2.74 -7.70 1.73
N ILE A 89 3.50 -6.61 1.58
CA ILE A 89 2.96 -5.38 0.97
C ILE A 89 2.47 -5.65 -0.45
N PHE A 90 3.27 -6.31 -1.29
CA PHE A 90 2.86 -6.64 -2.66
C PHE A 90 1.52 -7.40 -2.72
N ILE A 91 1.40 -8.47 -1.92
CA ILE A 91 0.18 -9.30 -1.89
C ILE A 91 -1.01 -8.52 -1.34
N LEU A 92 -0.84 -7.83 -0.21
CA LEU A 92 -1.95 -7.15 0.45
C LEU A 92 -2.45 -5.94 -0.36
N VAL A 93 -1.55 -5.18 -0.98
CA VAL A 93 -1.93 -4.11 -1.91
C VAL A 93 -2.72 -4.70 -3.07
N TYR A 94 -2.26 -5.81 -3.68
CA TYR A 94 -3.01 -6.48 -4.74
C TYR A 94 -4.42 -6.90 -4.30
N CYS A 95 -4.57 -7.45 -3.09
CA CYS A 95 -5.87 -7.87 -2.57
C CYS A 95 -6.81 -6.70 -2.22
N THR A 96 -6.26 -5.56 -1.78
CA THR A 96 -7.05 -4.44 -1.23
C THR A 96 -7.17 -3.23 -2.15
N ALA A 97 -6.40 -3.17 -3.24
CA ALA A 97 -6.41 -2.05 -4.19
C ALA A 97 -7.81 -1.75 -4.73
N GLY A 98 -8.59 -2.78 -5.09
CA GLY A 98 -9.95 -2.62 -5.59
C GLY A 98 -11.02 -2.30 -4.52
N ILE A 99 -10.66 -2.31 -3.23
CA ILE A 99 -11.58 -2.11 -2.11
C ILE A 99 -11.28 -0.80 -1.38
N SER A 100 -10.05 -0.66 -0.86
CA SER A 100 -9.63 0.50 -0.08
C SER A 100 -8.65 1.43 -0.80
N GLY A 101 -8.03 0.97 -1.89
CA GLY A 101 -6.89 1.63 -2.52
C GLY A 101 -5.54 1.05 -2.07
N GLY A 102 -5.54 0.14 -1.09
CA GLY A 102 -4.35 -0.59 -0.65
C GLY A 102 -3.27 0.31 -0.05
N HIS A 103 -3.62 1.08 0.98
CA HIS A 103 -2.66 1.99 1.60
C HIS A 103 -1.75 1.26 2.59
N ILE A 104 -2.32 0.50 3.54
CA ILE A 104 -1.69 -0.28 4.62
C ILE A 104 -0.79 0.56 5.56
N ASN A 105 -0.48 1.79 5.19
CA ASN A 105 0.54 2.61 5.81
C ASN A 105 0.03 4.06 5.95
N PRO A 106 0.01 4.61 7.17
CA PRO A 106 -0.35 6.01 7.41
C PRO A 106 0.43 7.02 6.56
N ALA A 107 1.71 6.78 6.28
CA ALA A 107 2.51 7.68 5.44
C ALA A 107 2.04 7.69 3.97
N VAL A 108 1.59 6.54 3.45
CA VAL A 108 1.01 6.43 2.10
C VAL A 108 -0.33 7.15 2.05
N THR A 109 -1.20 6.90 3.04
CA THR A 109 -2.49 7.60 3.19
C THR A 109 -2.29 9.12 3.28
N PHE A 110 -1.33 9.57 4.08
CA PHE A 110 -1.02 10.98 4.27
C PHE A 110 -0.48 11.61 2.98
N GLY A 111 0.41 10.93 2.27
CA GLY A 111 0.93 11.40 0.98
C GLY A 111 -0.19 11.58 -0.05
N LEU A 112 -1.12 10.62 -0.14
CA LEU A 112 -2.28 10.71 -1.04
C LEU A 112 -3.28 11.79 -0.61
N PHE A 113 -3.43 12.03 0.69
CA PHE A 113 -4.21 13.15 1.21
C PHE A 113 -3.60 14.51 0.79
N LEU A 114 -2.29 14.70 0.96
CA LEU A 114 -1.58 15.90 0.51
C LEU A 114 -1.68 16.09 -1.01
N ALA A 115 -1.68 14.99 -1.77
CA ALA A 115 -1.90 14.99 -3.22
C ALA A 115 -3.36 15.22 -3.64
N ARG A 116 -4.28 15.47 -2.70
CA ARG A 116 -5.72 15.67 -2.93
C ARG A 116 -6.38 14.48 -3.64
N LYS A 117 -5.88 13.26 -3.41
CA LYS A 117 -6.44 12.00 -3.90
C LYS A 117 -7.36 11.31 -2.89
N VAL A 118 -7.31 11.73 -1.62
CA VAL A 118 -8.04 11.16 -0.49
C VAL A 118 -8.64 12.31 0.35
N SER A 119 -9.86 12.15 0.85
CA SER A 119 -10.52 13.12 1.75
C SER A 119 -9.90 13.08 3.17
N LEU A 120 -10.07 14.13 3.97
CA LEU A 120 -9.59 14.15 5.36
C LEU A 120 -10.26 13.06 6.21
N VAL A 121 -11.57 12.84 6.02
CA VAL A 121 -12.35 11.85 6.78
C VAL A 121 -11.83 10.43 6.51
N ARG A 122 -11.60 10.10 5.24
CA ARG A 122 -10.98 8.84 4.83
C ARG A 122 -9.55 8.70 5.33
N ALA A 123 -8.76 9.77 5.24
CA ALA A 123 -7.37 9.73 5.71
C ALA A 123 -7.29 9.41 7.20
N ILE A 124 -8.10 10.06 8.03
CA ILE A 124 -8.12 9.82 9.48
C ILE A 124 -8.56 8.39 9.81
N LEU A 125 -9.59 7.86 9.13
CA LEU A 125 -10.11 6.52 9.44
C LEU A 125 -9.29 5.37 8.87
N TYR A 126 -8.35 5.65 7.97
CA TYR A 126 -7.36 4.68 7.48
C TYR A 126 -6.10 4.62 8.35
N MET A 127 -5.87 5.62 9.21
CA MET A 127 -4.72 5.70 10.12
C MET A 127 -5.08 5.14 11.50
#